data_AF-A0A0K8WER8-F1
#
_entry.id   AF-A0A0K8WER8-F1
#
_cell.length_a   1.000
_cell.length_b   1.000
_cell.length_c   1.000
_cell.angle_alpha   90.00
_cell.angle_beta   90.00
_cell.angle_gamma   90.00
#
_symmetry.space_group_name_H-M   'P 1'
#
loop_
_entity.id
_entity.type
_entity.pdbx_description
1 polymer ?
#
loop_
_entity_poly.entity_id
_entity_poly.type
_entity_poly.pdbx_seq_one_letter_code
_entity_poly.pdbx_strand_id
1 'polypeptide(L)'
;MCALTCLNPIAIALNLLLLVIAPLSGVHHPTIHDIITTQDIIAGDVFFEITEPTVLEYTYRLRPAKDFGVSFVSQRFKGIGLVLTQPSDACSKIRNYRELRGNVALIKRGDCSFLSKTINAEIAGAKAAIMTEFDDDSAEFEYYIEMVHDNTSREAHIPAGFLLGKNGVIIRSTLMSLRRSHAIINIPVNLTFVPPAQINHPPWLGW
;
A
#
# COMPACT_ATOMS: atom_id res chain seq x y z
N MET A 1 -81.14 8.10 -1.09
CA MET A 1 -80.88 7.07 -0.06
C MET A 1 -79.37 6.86 0.00
N CYS A 2 -78.77 7.07 1.18
CA CYS A 2 -77.38 6.85 1.64
C CYS A 2 -76.23 7.54 0.87
N ALA A 3 -75.61 8.62 1.40
CA ALA A 3 -74.60 8.70 2.49
C ALA A 3 -73.17 8.44 1.95
N LEU A 4 -72.33 9.46 1.68
CA LEU A 4 -71.43 10.15 2.64
C LEU A 4 -70.83 9.20 3.70
N THR A 5 -69.56 8.82 3.56
CA THR A 5 -68.53 8.96 4.61
C THR A 5 -67.14 8.49 4.15
N CYS A 6 -66.18 9.43 4.24
CA CYS A 6 -64.81 9.27 4.73
C CYS A 6 -63.85 8.26 4.06
N LEU A 7 -63.03 8.80 3.15
CA LEU A 7 -61.63 8.37 2.98
C LEU A 7 -60.93 8.37 4.36
N ASN A 8 -60.51 7.20 4.81
CA ASN A 8 -59.77 7.02 6.06
C ASN A 8 -58.26 7.17 5.79
N PRO A 9 -57.55 8.19 6.30
CA PRO A 9 -56.14 8.43 5.99
C PRO A 9 -55.18 7.65 6.90
N ILE A 10 -55.57 6.46 7.39
CA ILE A 10 -54.79 5.70 8.38
C ILE A 10 -54.07 4.48 7.76
N ALA A 11 -54.26 4.19 6.48
CA ALA A 11 -53.68 3.00 5.84
C ALA A 11 -52.37 3.20 5.06
N ILE A 12 -51.57 4.26 5.33
CA ILE A 12 -50.29 4.47 4.62
C ILE A 12 -49.08 4.64 5.57
N ALA A 13 -49.26 4.79 6.88
CA ALA A 13 -48.16 5.12 7.78
C ALA A 13 -47.88 4.02 8.81
N LEU A 14 -47.51 2.81 8.39
CA LEU A 14 -46.80 1.88 9.28
C LEU A 14 -46.04 0.77 8.53
N ASN A 15 -45.13 1.15 7.63
CA ASN A 15 -44.10 0.20 7.18
C ASN A 15 -42.72 0.86 7.04
N LEU A 16 -42.47 1.90 7.84
CA LEU A 16 -41.20 2.63 7.89
C LEU A 16 -40.48 2.43 9.24
N LEU A 17 -40.60 1.25 9.84
CA LEU A 17 -39.87 0.90 11.06
C LEU A 17 -39.24 -0.49 10.98
N LEU A 18 -38.61 -0.77 9.84
CA LEU A 18 -37.44 -1.64 9.78
C LEU A 18 -36.35 -0.82 9.09
N LEU A 19 -35.88 0.21 9.80
CA LEU A 19 -34.51 0.68 9.68
C LEU A 19 -33.65 -0.55 9.96
N VAL A 20 -33.34 -1.29 8.90
CA VAL A 20 -32.19 -2.17 8.86
C VAL A 20 -31.04 -1.25 9.22
N ILE A 21 -30.61 -1.35 10.47
CA ILE A 21 -29.28 -0.96 10.88
C ILE A 21 -28.38 -1.90 10.09
N ALA A 22 -28.15 -1.57 8.82
CA ALA A 22 -26.99 -2.09 8.13
C ALA A 22 -25.84 -1.57 8.98
N PRO A 23 -25.04 -2.44 9.63
CA PRO A 23 -23.78 -1.94 10.10
C PRO A 23 -23.13 -1.34 8.86
N LEU A 24 -22.74 -0.07 8.95
CA LEU A 24 -21.67 0.43 8.10
C LEU A 24 -20.54 -0.55 8.36
N SER A 25 -20.43 -1.58 7.51
CA SER A 25 -19.23 -2.38 7.40
C SER A 25 -18.21 -1.40 6.84
N GLY A 26 -17.68 -0.58 7.74
CA GLY A 26 -16.33 -0.07 7.61
C GLY A 26 -15.51 -1.28 7.19
N VAL A 27 -14.73 -1.09 6.14
CA VAL A 27 -13.78 -2.10 5.69
C VAL A 27 -12.98 -2.46 6.93
N HIS A 28 -13.31 -3.60 7.54
CA HIS A 28 -12.56 -4.15 8.64
C HIS A 28 -11.26 -4.60 8.00
N HIS A 29 -10.32 -3.68 7.84
CA HIS A 29 -8.93 -4.03 7.73
C HIS A 29 -8.62 -4.72 9.06
N PRO A 30 -8.42 -6.05 9.09
CA PRO A 30 -7.96 -6.68 10.32
C PRO A 30 -6.70 -5.92 10.74
N THR A 31 -6.57 -5.66 12.05
CA THR A 31 -5.31 -5.19 12.63
C THR A 31 -4.28 -6.28 12.36
N ILE A 32 -3.64 -6.21 11.21
CA ILE A 32 -2.52 -7.07 10.89
C ILE A 32 -1.43 -6.56 11.80
N HIS A 33 -1.17 -7.32 12.85
CA HIS A 33 -0.14 -7.01 13.84
C HIS A 33 1.13 -6.59 13.09
N ASP A 34 1.72 -5.48 13.52
CA ASP A 34 2.93 -4.91 12.92
C ASP A 34 4.11 -5.92 12.87
N ILE A 35 4.02 -6.97 13.70
CA ILE A 35 4.94 -8.09 13.81
C ILE A 35 4.78 -9.03 12.61
N ILE A 36 5.87 -9.27 11.87
CA ILE A 36 5.89 -10.30 10.82
C ILE A 36 5.68 -11.66 11.49
N THR A 37 4.61 -12.36 11.11
CA THR A 37 4.32 -13.71 11.57
C THR A 37 4.72 -14.74 10.52
N THR A 38 4.85 -16.01 10.91
CA THR A 38 5.02 -17.12 9.96
C THR A 38 3.86 -17.17 8.95
N GLN A 39 2.65 -16.80 9.38
CA GLN A 39 1.47 -16.72 8.51
C GLN A 39 1.66 -15.72 7.37
N ASP A 40 2.30 -14.58 7.63
CA ASP A 40 2.55 -13.55 6.62
C ASP A 40 3.56 -14.01 5.57
N ILE A 41 4.60 -14.73 6.03
CA ILE A 41 5.60 -15.36 5.15
C ILE A 41 4.93 -16.42 4.25
N ILE A 42 3.97 -17.17 4.79
CA ILE A 42 3.22 -18.21 4.06
C ILE A 42 2.12 -17.60 3.17
N ALA A 43 1.55 -16.46 3.55
CA ALA A 43 0.46 -15.78 2.83
C ALA A 43 0.93 -15.11 1.53
N GLY A 44 2.22 -15.16 1.21
CA GLY A 44 2.77 -14.63 -0.05
C GLY A 44 3.15 -13.16 0.01
N ASP A 45 3.28 -12.59 1.21
CA ASP A 45 3.85 -11.25 1.32
C ASP A 45 5.32 -11.23 0.92
N VAL A 46 5.74 -10.06 0.45
CA VAL A 46 7.09 -9.83 -0.07
C VAL A 46 7.86 -9.03 0.95
N PHE A 47 9.14 -9.36 1.12
CA PHE A 47 10.00 -8.66 2.04
C PHE A 47 11.15 -8.03 1.27
N PHE A 48 11.57 -6.84 1.69
CA PHE A 48 12.81 -6.23 1.27
C PHE A 48 13.62 -5.81 2.48
N GLU A 49 14.92 -5.64 2.29
CA GLU A 49 15.79 -5.04 3.29
C GLU A 49 16.40 -3.77 2.71
N ILE A 50 16.55 -2.76 3.56
CA ILE A 50 17.43 -1.64 3.26
C ILE A 50 18.83 -2.01 3.76
N THR A 51 19.84 -1.77 2.94
CA THR A 51 21.26 -1.97 3.25
C THR A 51 21.98 -0.63 3.44
N GLU A 52 21.46 0.45 2.85
CA GLU A 52 21.90 1.80 3.13
C GLU A 52 20.73 2.81 3.09
N PRO A 53 20.72 3.83 3.97
CA PRO A 53 21.69 4.09 5.04
C PRO A 53 21.50 3.13 6.25
N THR A 54 22.56 2.92 7.04
CA THR A 54 22.56 2.02 8.22
C THR A 54 21.43 2.31 9.22
N VAL A 55 21.02 3.58 9.36
CA VAL A 55 19.91 3.97 10.24
C VAL A 55 18.53 3.44 9.79
N LEU A 56 18.43 2.95 8.56
CA LEU A 56 17.25 2.30 8.00
C LEU A 56 17.49 0.80 7.75
N GLU A 57 18.60 0.23 8.21
CA GLU A 57 19.00 -1.15 7.91
C GLU A 57 18.14 -2.18 8.66
N TYR A 58 16.94 -2.40 8.14
CA TYR A 58 15.91 -3.31 8.65
C TYR A 58 15.25 -4.07 7.50
N THR A 59 14.49 -5.11 7.87
CA THR A 59 13.63 -5.87 6.96
C THR A 59 12.21 -5.33 7.00
N TYR A 60 11.66 -5.02 5.84
CA TYR A 60 10.36 -4.41 5.65
C TYR A 60 9.44 -5.37 4.89
N ARG A 61 8.20 -5.45 5.36
CA ARG A 61 7.13 -6.21 4.72
C ARG A 61 6.38 -5.35 3.71
N LEU A 62 6.02 -5.98 2.59
CA LEU A 62 5.16 -5.45 1.54
C LEU A 62 3.99 -6.39 1.32
N ARG A 63 2.80 -5.81 1.14
CA ARG A 63 1.65 -6.52 0.57
C ARG A 63 1.66 -6.35 -0.94
N PRO A 64 1.85 -7.41 -1.75
CA PRO A 64 1.80 -7.30 -3.20
C PRO A 64 0.44 -6.79 -3.69
N ALA A 65 0.42 -6.15 -4.86
CA ALA A 65 -0.82 -5.90 -5.59
C ALA A 65 -1.54 -7.23 -5.87
N LYS A 66 -2.88 -7.23 -5.74
CA LYS A 66 -3.68 -8.45 -5.81
C LYS A 66 -3.85 -8.98 -7.24
N ASP A 67 -4.15 -8.09 -8.17
CA ASP A 67 -4.67 -8.42 -9.50
C ASP A 67 -4.12 -7.50 -10.61
N PHE A 68 -2.99 -6.83 -10.36
CA PHE A 68 -2.26 -6.07 -11.38
C PHE A 68 -0.75 -6.12 -11.14
N GLY A 69 0.04 -5.79 -12.17
CA GLY A 69 1.49 -5.88 -12.10
C GLY A 69 2.00 -7.32 -12.22
N VAL A 70 3.32 -7.49 -12.24
CA VAL A 70 3.94 -8.82 -12.21
C VAL A 70 4.34 -9.21 -10.80
N SER A 71 4.61 -10.50 -10.57
CA SER A 71 5.06 -10.98 -9.26
C SER A 71 6.49 -10.55 -8.94
N PHE A 72 6.73 -10.08 -7.71
CA PHE A 72 8.09 -9.84 -7.19
C PHE A 72 8.96 -11.10 -7.19
N VAL A 73 8.39 -12.31 -7.12
CA VAL A 73 9.18 -13.55 -7.12
C VAL A 73 9.86 -13.80 -8.47
N SER A 74 9.30 -13.26 -9.55
CA SER A 74 9.86 -13.39 -10.90
C SER A 74 11.10 -12.52 -11.14
N GLN A 75 11.37 -11.53 -10.28
CA GLN A 75 12.44 -10.56 -10.47
C GLN A 75 13.18 -10.32 -9.15
N ARG A 76 14.49 -10.58 -9.13
CA ARG A 76 15.33 -10.32 -7.95
C ARG A 76 16.24 -9.13 -8.22
N PHE A 77 16.17 -8.13 -7.36
CA PHE A 77 16.99 -6.94 -7.39
C PHE A 77 17.89 -6.91 -6.16
N LYS A 78 19.19 -6.71 -6.37
CA LYS A 78 20.17 -6.53 -5.29
C LYS A 78 20.90 -5.21 -5.49
N GLY A 79 21.10 -4.46 -4.41
CA GLY A 79 21.79 -3.17 -4.45
C GLY A 79 21.08 -2.12 -5.33
N ILE A 80 19.75 -2.20 -5.44
CA ILE A 80 18.95 -1.28 -6.27
C ILE A 80 18.50 -0.07 -5.43
N GLY A 81 18.33 1.09 -6.06
CA GLY A 81 17.82 2.27 -5.37
C GLY A 81 16.33 2.17 -5.06
N LEU A 82 15.93 2.58 -3.86
CA LEU A 82 14.55 2.91 -3.50
C LEU A 82 14.40 4.44 -3.55
N VAL A 83 13.84 4.95 -4.64
CA VAL A 83 13.85 6.36 -5.03
C VAL A 83 12.49 7.00 -4.76
N LEU A 84 12.47 8.12 -4.02
CA LEU A 84 11.27 8.93 -3.84
C LEU A 84 10.85 9.56 -5.17
N THR A 85 9.61 9.34 -5.59
CA THR A 85 9.10 9.94 -6.84
C THR A 85 8.84 11.44 -6.71
N GLN A 86 8.95 12.17 -7.83
CA GLN A 86 8.59 13.58 -7.93
C GLN A 86 7.69 13.82 -9.15
N PRO A 87 6.41 14.21 -9.00
CA PRO A 87 5.70 14.41 -7.74
C PRO A 87 5.60 13.10 -6.94
N SER A 88 5.46 13.21 -5.61
CA SER A 88 5.45 12.05 -4.71
C SER A 88 4.29 11.11 -4.94
N ASP A 89 3.16 11.61 -5.45
CA ASP A 89 1.98 10.82 -5.75
C ASP A 89 2.10 10.02 -7.05
N ALA A 90 3.09 10.32 -7.90
CA ALA A 90 3.23 9.78 -9.26
C ALA A 90 1.93 9.80 -10.10
N CYS A 91 1.00 10.73 -9.84
CA CYS A 91 -0.25 10.84 -10.61
C CYS A 91 -0.08 11.58 -11.94
N SER A 92 1.07 12.24 -12.12
CA SER A 92 1.50 12.85 -13.37
C SER A 92 2.92 12.41 -13.73
N LYS A 93 3.45 12.95 -14.84
CA LYS A 93 4.78 12.60 -15.34
C LYS A 93 5.87 12.81 -14.27
N ILE A 94 6.59 11.74 -13.93
CA ILE A 94 7.68 11.77 -12.96
C ILE A 94 8.87 12.58 -13.52
N ARG A 95 9.26 13.62 -12.77
CA ARG A 95 10.29 14.60 -13.13
C ARG A 95 11.71 14.10 -12.87
N ASN A 96 11.92 13.34 -11.80
CA ASN A 96 13.20 12.74 -11.44
C ASN A 96 13.42 11.36 -12.10
N TYR A 97 12.87 11.15 -13.30
CA TYR A 97 12.97 9.87 -14.05
C TYR A 97 14.42 9.40 -14.28
N ARG A 98 15.40 10.31 -14.32
CA ARG A 98 16.82 9.95 -14.47
C ARG A 98 17.36 9.19 -13.27
N GLU A 99 16.93 9.55 -12.07
CA GLU A 99 17.28 8.85 -10.83
C GLU A 99 16.46 7.57 -10.69
N LEU A 100 15.20 7.59 -11.10
CA LEU A 100 14.29 6.46 -10.98
C LEU A 100 14.56 5.33 -11.98
N ARG A 101 15.10 5.64 -13.17
CA ARG A 101 15.32 4.64 -14.22
C ARG A 101 16.24 3.52 -13.71
N GLY A 102 15.74 2.28 -13.80
CA GLY A 102 16.45 1.10 -13.34
C GLY A 102 16.33 0.84 -11.84
N ASN A 103 15.58 1.67 -11.11
CA ASN A 103 15.41 1.63 -9.65
C ASN A 103 13.94 1.37 -9.24
N VAL A 104 13.70 1.19 -7.95
CA VAL A 104 12.36 1.01 -7.36
C VAL A 104 11.77 2.37 -7.00
N ALA A 105 10.53 2.63 -7.39
CA ALA A 105 9.80 3.84 -7.04
C ALA A 105 9.20 3.73 -5.63
N LEU A 106 9.40 4.73 -4.77
CA LEU A 106 8.65 4.94 -3.54
C LEU A 106 7.63 6.06 -3.77
N ILE A 107 6.34 5.73 -3.61
CA ILE A 107 5.22 6.55 -4.07
C ILE A 107 4.23 6.78 -2.92
N LYS A 108 3.82 8.03 -2.73
CA LYS A 108 2.73 8.41 -1.83
C LYS A 108 1.38 7.90 -2.38
N ARG A 109 0.60 7.28 -1.51
CA ARG A 109 -0.82 6.95 -1.75
C ARG A 109 -1.67 8.23 -1.90
N GLY A 110 -2.80 8.11 -2.59
CA GLY A 110 -3.81 9.17 -2.74
C GLY A 110 -3.95 9.67 -4.18
N ASP A 111 -4.92 10.55 -4.42
CA ASP A 111 -5.12 11.34 -5.65
C ASP A 111 -5.49 10.58 -6.94
N CYS A 112 -4.90 9.42 -7.21
CA CYS A 112 -5.19 8.57 -8.36
C CYS A 112 -5.03 7.08 -8.02
N SER A 113 -5.47 6.20 -8.92
CA SER A 113 -5.44 4.74 -8.69
C SER A 113 -4.03 4.17 -8.55
N PHE A 114 -3.89 3.08 -7.79
CA PHE A 114 -2.61 2.35 -7.65
C PHE A 114 -2.05 1.89 -9.01
N LEU A 115 -2.92 1.43 -9.91
CA LEU A 115 -2.54 1.07 -11.27
C LEU A 115 -1.95 2.27 -12.03
N SER A 116 -2.59 3.44 -11.98
CA SER A 116 -2.09 4.65 -12.66
C SER A 116 -0.72 5.07 -12.13
N LYS A 117 -0.51 5.00 -10.82
CA LYS A 117 0.80 5.26 -10.18
C LYS A 117 1.87 4.30 -10.68
N THR A 118 1.54 3.01 -10.74
CA THR A 118 2.44 1.95 -11.19
C THR A 118 2.84 2.15 -12.66
N ILE A 119 1.88 2.44 -13.52
CA ILE A 119 2.12 2.72 -14.96
C ILE A 119 3.00 3.95 -15.13
N ASN A 120 2.76 5.03 -14.37
CA ASN A 120 3.60 6.23 -14.45
C ASN A 120 5.04 5.97 -13.99
N ALA A 121 5.22 5.15 -12.95
CA ALA A 121 6.53 4.69 -12.52
C ALA A 121 7.22 3.82 -13.57
N GLU A 122 6.49 2.89 -14.18
CA GLU A 122 6.97 2.04 -15.28
C GLU A 122 7.42 2.87 -16.49
N ILE A 123 6.62 3.83 -16.92
CA ILE A 123 6.95 4.77 -18.02
C ILE A 123 8.21 5.57 -17.71
N ALA A 124 8.43 5.94 -16.44
CA ALA A 124 9.64 6.62 -16.00
C ALA A 124 10.88 5.69 -15.94
N GLY A 125 10.70 4.39 -16.16
CA GLY A 125 11.76 3.38 -16.20
C GLY A 125 12.00 2.69 -14.85
N ALA A 126 11.07 2.79 -13.90
CA ALA A 126 11.15 2.04 -12.65
C ALA A 126 11.10 0.53 -12.91
N LYS A 127 11.73 -0.23 -12.01
CA LYS A 127 11.72 -1.70 -12.03
C LYS A 127 10.68 -2.31 -11.10
N ALA A 128 10.19 -1.55 -10.14
CA ALA A 128 9.10 -1.89 -9.23
C ALA A 128 8.49 -0.62 -8.66
N ALA A 129 7.28 -0.70 -8.14
CA ALA A 129 6.60 0.38 -7.44
C ALA A 129 6.24 -0.04 -6.00
N ILE A 130 6.63 0.76 -5.02
CA ILE A 130 6.26 0.60 -3.63
C ILE A 130 5.41 1.80 -3.22
N MET A 131 4.18 1.53 -2.84
CA MET A 131 3.20 2.53 -2.41
C MET A 131 3.18 2.60 -0.90
N THR A 132 3.04 3.79 -0.34
CA THR A 132 2.93 3.95 1.11
C THR A 132 2.13 5.20 1.47
N GLU A 133 1.63 5.26 2.69
CA GLU A 133 1.01 6.45 3.26
C GLU A 133 2.08 7.36 3.87
N PHE A 134 2.04 8.66 3.57
CA PHE A 134 2.94 9.65 4.17
C PHE A 134 2.22 10.58 5.15
N ASP A 135 0.90 10.47 5.26
CA ASP A 135 0.05 11.19 6.20
C ASP A 135 -0.20 10.32 7.44
N ASP A 136 0.43 10.66 8.57
CA ASP A 136 0.32 9.93 9.83
C ASP A 136 -1.00 10.15 10.56
N ASP A 137 -1.76 11.17 10.17
CA ASP A 137 -3.15 11.40 10.64
C ASP A 137 -4.18 10.57 9.87
N SER A 138 -3.76 9.87 8.81
CA SER A 138 -4.64 9.01 8.01
C SER A 138 -5.11 7.80 8.83
N ALA A 139 -6.41 7.52 8.80
CA ALA A 139 -6.98 6.32 9.42
C ALA A 139 -6.37 5.01 8.88
N GLU A 140 -5.76 5.05 7.69
CA GLU A 140 -5.14 3.91 7.03
C GLU A 140 -3.62 3.83 7.27
N PHE A 141 -3.04 4.75 8.04
CA PHE A 141 -1.60 4.84 8.29
C PHE A 141 -1.01 3.58 8.94
N GLU A 142 -1.80 2.94 9.80
CA GLU A 142 -1.42 1.74 10.56
C GLU A 142 -1.83 0.43 9.88
N TYR A 143 -2.37 0.47 8.65
CA TYR A 143 -2.90 -0.71 7.99
C TYR A 143 -2.21 -0.98 6.65
N TYR A 144 -2.05 -2.27 6.34
CA TYR A 144 -1.70 -2.70 5.00
C TYR A 144 -2.93 -2.70 4.10
N ILE A 145 -2.84 -1.98 3.00
CA ILE A 145 -3.92 -1.87 2.02
C ILE A 145 -3.77 -2.94 0.94
N GLU A 146 -4.88 -3.58 0.61
CA GLU A 146 -4.97 -4.43 -0.58
C GLU A 146 -5.08 -3.55 -1.83
N MET A 147 -4.02 -3.50 -2.64
CA MET A 147 -4.04 -2.74 -3.88
C MET A 147 -4.70 -3.56 -4.99
N VAL A 148 -5.77 -3.01 -5.56
CA VAL A 148 -6.57 -3.65 -6.61
C VAL A 148 -6.54 -2.86 -7.93
N HIS A 149 -6.78 -3.57 -9.02
CA HIS A 149 -6.92 -3.02 -10.36
C HIS A 149 -8.11 -2.06 -10.42
N ASP A 150 -8.02 -1.01 -11.25
CA ASP A 150 -9.06 0.03 -11.35
C ASP A 150 -10.11 -0.24 -12.45
N ASN A 151 -10.27 -1.51 -12.84
CA ASN A 151 -11.18 -1.98 -13.89
C ASN A 151 -11.05 -1.28 -15.26
N THR A 152 -9.93 -0.63 -15.56
CA THR A 152 -9.62 -0.14 -16.91
C THR A 152 -9.05 -1.25 -17.80
N SER A 153 -8.74 -0.96 -19.07
CA SER A 153 -8.06 -1.91 -19.97
C SER A 153 -6.53 -1.74 -19.98
N ARG A 154 -5.99 -1.03 -19.00
CA ARG A 154 -4.55 -0.73 -18.91
C ARG A 154 -3.88 -1.80 -18.07
N GLU A 155 -2.61 -2.05 -18.33
CA GLU A 155 -1.83 -3.04 -17.58
C GLU A 155 -0.52 -2.40 -17.12
N ALA A 156 -0.03 -2.85 -15.96
CA ALA A 156 1.31 -2.56 -15.49
C ALA A 156 2.17 -3.82 -15.59
N HIS A 157 3.43 -3.68 -16.00
CA HIS A 157 4.33 -4.83 -16.21
C HIS A 157 5.51 -4.86 -15.24
N ILE A 158 5.46 -4.04 -14.19
CA ILE A 158 6.40 -4.06 -13.07
C ILE A 158 5.68 -4.52 -11.80
N PRO A 159 6.38 -5.15 -10.84
CA PRO A 159 5.79 -5.52 -9.58
C PRO A 159 5.42 -4.28 -8.76
N ALA A 160 4.30 -4.38 -8.04
CA ALA A 160 3.79 -3.34 -7.15
C ALA A 160 3.48 -3.90 -5.76
N GLY A 161 3.83 -3.17 -4.70
CA GLY A 161 3.57 -3.58 -3.32
C GLY A 161 3.26 -2.40 -2.40
N PHE A 162 2.46 -2.64 -1.37
CA PHE A 162 2.10 -1.66 -0.36
C PHE A 162 2.96 -1.82 0.89
N LEU A 163 3.57 -0.72 1.31
CA LEU A 163 4.38 -0.60 2.52
C LEU A 163 3.58 0.16 3.59
N LEU A 164 3.58 -0.39 4.81
CA LEU A 164 2.97 0.23 5.99
C LEU A 164 3.38 1.70 6.16
N GLY A 165 2.43 2.58 6.49
CA GLY A 165 2.65 4.02 6.57
C GLY A 165 3.76 4.43 7.53
N LYS A 166 3.81 3.82 8.71
CA LYS A 166 4.90 4.02 9.70
C LYS A 166 6.29 3.86 9.08
N ASN A 167 6.48 2.80 8.29
CA ASN A 167 7.74 2.56 7.57
C ASN A 167 7.98 3.61 6.48
N GLY A 168 6.94 3.96 5.71
CA GLY A 168 7.02 4.96 4.65
C GLY A 168 7.46 6.34 5.15
N VAL A 169 6.86 6.83 6.24
CA VAL A 169 7.19 8.11 6.87
C VAL A 169 8.62 8.12 7.39
N ILE A 170 9.07 7.05 8.06
CA ILE A 170 10.42 6.99 8.61
C ILE A 170 11.46 6.92 7.48
N ILE A 171 11.27 6.05 6.48
CA ILE A 171 12.17 6.01 5.31
C ILE A 171 12.25 7.38 4.63
N ARG A 172 11.11 8.00 4.34
CA ARG A 172 11.05 9.31 3.68
C ARG A 172 11.76 10.39 4.50
N SER A 173 11.39 10.54 5.77
CA SER A 173 11.91 11.59 6.65
C SER A 173 13.42 11.43 6.88
N THR A 174 13.90 10.20 7.05
CA THR A 174 15.32 9.90 7.19
C THR A 174 16.10 10.18 5.91
N LEU A 175 15.59 9.81 4.73
CA LEU A 175 16.26 10.16 3.47
C LEU A 175 16.33 11.67 3.25
N MET A 176 15.26 12.39 3.57
CA MET A 176 15.23 13.86 3.50
C MET A 176 16.23 14.51 4.47
N SER A 177 16.30 14.05 5.72
CA SER A 177 17.22 14.60 6.73
C SER A 177 18.68 14.35 6.37
N LEU A 178 18.98 13.18 5.79
CA LEU A 178 20.30 12.81 5.28
C LEU A 178 20.63 13.42 3.91
N ARG A 179 19.68 14.14 3.28
CA ARG A 179 19.79 14.68 1.92
C ARG A 179 20.16 13.60 0.88
N ARG A 180 19.65 12.38 1.06
CA ARG A 180 19.81 11.28 0.11
C ARG A 180 18.60 11.20 -0.81
N SER A 181 18.83 11.00 -2.10
CA SER A 181 17.74 10.82 -3.08
C SER A 181 17.11 9.43 -3.03
N HIS A 182 17.81 8.45 -2.44
CA HIS A 182 17.37 7.05 -2.35
C HIS A 182 18.04 6.29 -1.21
N ALA A 183 17.42 5.18 -0.83
CA ALA A 183 18.04 4.09 -0.05
C ALA A 183 18.55 3.00 -1.01
N ILE A 184 19.45 2.13 -0.55
CA ILE A 184 19.88 0.93 -1.29
C ILE A 184 19.19 -0.28 -0.69
N ILE A 185 18.54 -1.11 -1.53
CA ILE A 185 17.73 -2.23 -1.08
C ILE A 185 18.06 -3.55 -1.79
N ASN A 186 17.69 -4.65 -1.14
CA ASN A 186 17.55 -5.97 -1.77
C ASN A 186 16.09 -6.41 -1.71
N ILE A 187 15.53 -6.88 -2.83
CA ILE A 187 14.13 -7.31 -2.93
C ILE A 187 13.94 -8.35 -4.05
N PRO A 188 13.20 -9.46 -3.83
CA PRO A 188 12.73 -9.93 -2.52
C PRO A 188 13.83 -10.60 -1.70
N VAL A 189 13.78 -10.44 -0.38
CA VAL A 189 14.56 -11.27 0.57
C VAL A 189 13.86 -12.60 0.82
N ASN A 190 14.63 -13.67 1.02
CA ASN A 190 14.09 -15.01 1.28
C ASN A 190 14.05 -15.27 2.79
N LEU A 191 12.83 -15.35 3.34
CA LEU A 191 12.60 -15.59 4.77
C LEU A 191 11.97 -16.96 5.07
N THR A 192 11.86 -17.87 4.08
CA THR A 192 11.14 -19.16 4.24
C THR A 192 11.60 -20.00 5.43
N PHE A 193 12.88 -19.91 5.79
CA PHE A 193 13.48 -20.67 6.90
C PHE A 193 14.00 -19.76 8.02
N VAL A 194 13.60 -18.49 8.03
CA VAL A 194 14.03 -17.51 9.05
C VAL A 194 12.92 -17.40 10.09
N PRO A 195 13.15 -17.79 11.35
CA PRO A 195 12.19 -17.58 12.42
C PRO A 195 11.86 -16.09 12.58
N PRO A 196 10.59 -15.70 12.80
CA PRO A 196 10.21 -14.30 12.98
C PRO A 196 11.05 -13.51 13.98
N ALA A 197 11.44 -14.14 15.10
CA ALA A 197 12.27 -13.52 16.12
C ALA A 197 13.73 -13.22 15.68
N GLN A 198 14.17 -13.79 14.56
CA GLN A 198 15.52 -13.57 13.99
C GLN A 198 15.50 -12.56 12.83
N ILE A 199 14.31 -12.10 12.41
CA ILE A 199 14.20 -11.04 11.41
C ILE A 199 14.60 -9.71 12.06
N ASN A 200 15.38 -8.90 11.34
CA ASN A 200 15.77 -7.57 11.80
C ASN A 200 14.61 -6.57 11.59
N HIS A 201 13.68 -6.52 12.54
CA HIS A 201 12.49 -5.69 12.45
C HIS A 201 12.78 -4.21 12.71
N PRO A 202 12.06 -3.29 12.06
CA PRO A 202 12.12 -1.88 12.39
C PRO A 202 11.63 -1.64 13.84
N PRO A 203 12.40 -0.94 14.69
CA PRO A 203 12.15 -0.84 16.13
C PRO A 203 10.92 0.00 16.50
N TRP A 204 10.34 0.71 15.53
CA TRP A 204 9.14 1.53 15.70
C TRP A 204 7.83 0.77 15.42
N LEU A 205 7.93 -0.48 14.98
CA LEU A 205 6.80 -1.39 14.89
C LEU A 205 6.62 -2.04 16.27
N GLY A 206 5.41 -2.01 16.82
CA GLY A 206 5.14 -2.52 18.17
C GLY A 206 5.52 -3.99 18.32
N TRP A 207 6.05 -4.34 19.51
CA TRP A 207 6.43 -5.71 19.89
C TRP A 207 5.23 -6.54 20.36
#